data_AF-A0A2S7KT99-F1
#
_entry.id   AF-A0A2S7KT99-F1
#
_cell.length_a   1.000
_cell.length_b   1.000
_cell.length_c   1.000
_cell.angle_alpha   90.00
_cell.angle_beta   90.00
_cell.angle_gamma   90.00
#
_symmetry.space_group_name_H-M   'P 1'
#
loop_
_entity.id
_entity.type
_entity.pdbx_description
1 polymer ?
#
loop_
_entity_poly.entity_id
_entity_poly.type
_entity_poly.pdbx_seq_one_letter_code
_entity_poly.pdbx_strand_id
1 'polypeptide(L)'
;MIIGIVLSIFVLYLIINAWSEVKNEEPTKRFTSVSYQLLFALVLSTIISITIALQADIPASSGHGGFVYIIVPSLWGIGIFILYFISLLALPKRKFLLGLLGIMANVCVGLVVMGTDN
;
A
#
# COMPACT_ATOMS: atom_id res chain seq x y z
N MET A 1 -12.43 6.76 10.51
CA MET A 1 -11.86 8.01 9.95
C MET A 1 -10.53 8.41 10.58
N ILE A 2 -10.44 8.65 11.91
CA ILE A 2 -9.19 9.08 12.58
C ILE A 2 -8.02 8.11 12.36
N ILE A 3 -8.25 6.80 12.51
CA ILE A 3 -7.22 5.77 12.28
C ILE A 3 -6.66 5.84 10.85
N GLY A 4 -7.52 5.97 9.84
CA GLY A 4 -7.10 6.10 8.44
C GLY A 4 -6.24 7.35 8.19
N ILE A 5 -6.58 8.48 8.82
CA ILE A 5 -5.79 9.72 8.70
C ILE A 5 -4.41 9.54 9.35
N VAL A 6 -4.35 8.99 10.56
CA VAL A 6 -3.09 8.74 11.27
C VAL A 6 -2.19 7.80 10.47
N LEU A 7 -2.76 6.72 9.91
CA LEU A 7 -2.02 5.78 9.06
C LEU A 7 -1.51 6.46 7.79
N SER A 8 -2.31 7.29 7.12
CA SER A 8 -1.89 8.03 5.93
C SER A 8 -0.75 9.00 6.22
N ILE A 9 -0.80 9.75 7.32
CA ILE A 9 0.30 10.63 7.75
C ILE A 9 1.57 9.83 7.98
N PHE A 10 1.45 8.68 8.65
CA PHE A 10 2.59 7.82 8.94
C PHE A 10 3.19 7.19 7.68
N VAL A 11 2.37 6.77 6.71
CA VAL A 11 2.86 6.31 5.39
C VAL A 11 3.57 7.44 4.63
N LEU A 12 3.02 8.65 4.64
CA LEU A 12 3.68 9.82 4.02
C LEU A 12 5.04 10.10 4.69
N TYR A 13 5.12 10.02 6.01
CA TYR A 13 6.38 10.16 6.74
C TYR A 13 7.42 9.12 6.27
N LEU A 14 7.04 7.85 6.15
CA LEU A 14 7.94 6.79 5.66
C LEU A 14 8.40 7.05 4.21
N ILE A 15 7.52 7.53 3.33
CA ILE A 15 7.86 7.85 1.94
C ILE A 15 8.85 9.02 1.88
N ILE A 16 8.61 10.09 2.65
CA ILE A 16 9.48 11.27 2.68
C ILE A 16 10.86 10.89 3.22
N ASN A 17 10.90 10.10 4.29
CA ASN A 17 12.16 9.65 4.87
C ASN A 17 12.93 8.75 3.89
N ALA A 18 12.25 7.79 3.26
CA ALA A 18 12.85 6.94 2.24
C ALA A 18 13.39 7.75 1.04
N TRP A 19 12.67 8.79 0.60
CA TRP A 19 13.13 9.67 -0.48
C TRP A 19 14.42 10.41 -0.14
N SER A 20 14.54 10.88 1.10
CA SER A 20 15.75 11.53 1.61
C SER A 20 16.95 10.58 1.57
N GLU A 21 16.75 9.33 1.99
CA GLU A 21 17.80 8.32 2.07
C GLU A 21 18.23 7.76 0.70
N VAL A 22 17.31 7.72 -0.28
CA VAL A 22 17.60 7.22 -1.66
C VAL A 22 18.84 7.86 -2.29
N LYS A 23 19.11 9.14 -2.00
CA LYS A 23 20.25 9.87 -2.59
C LYS A 23 21.61 9.43 -2.04
N ASN A 24 21.62 8.89 -0.83
CA ASN A 24 22.84 8.50 -0.11
C ASN A 24 23.09 6.98 -0.16
N GLU A 25 22.14 6.21 -0.68
CA GLU A 25 22.25 4.76 -0.77
C GLU A 25 22.94 4.28 -2.06
N GLU A 26 23.65 3.15 -1.96
CA GLU A 26 24.14 2.42 -3.11
C GLU A 26 22.96 1.90 -3.97
N PRO A 27 22.87 2.28 -5.25
CA PRO A 27 21.69 2.00 -6.08
C PRO A 27 21.53 0.51 -6.40
N THR A 28 22.58 -0.29 -6.30
CA THR A 28 22.56 -1.74 -6.59
C THR A 28 22.26 -2.58 -5.36
N LYS A 29 22.31 -2.00 -4.15
CA LYS A 29 22.04 -2.73 -2.92
C LYS A 29 20.55 -3.00 -2.78
N ARG A 30 20.18 -4.27 -2.75
CA ARG A 30 18.77 -4.74 -2.77
C ARG A 30 18.04 -4.40 -1.49
N PHE A 31 18.64 -4.79 -0.35
CA PHE A 31 18.07 -4.60 0.97
C PHE A 31 18.82 -3.49 1.70
N THR A 32 18.11 -2.40 1.91
CA THR A 32 18.56 -1.17 2.56
C THR A 32 17.46 -0.57 3.42
N SER A 33 17.77 0.48 4.16
CA SER A 33 16.79 1.20 5.00
C SER A 33 15.58 1.64 4.17
N VAL A 34 15.81 2.20 2.97
CA VAL A 34 14.74 2.56 2.01
C VAL A 34 13.83 1.38 1.68
N SER A 35 14.39 0.20 1.37
CA SER A 35 13.57 -0.96 1.01
C SER A 35 12.71 -1.44 2.18
N TYR A 36 13.20 -1.39 3.41
CA TYR A 36 12.43 -1.77 4.60
C TYR A 36 11.33 -0.76 4.91
N GLN A 37 11.62 0.53 4.79
CA GLN A 37 10.62 1.59 4.95
C GLN A 37 9.49 1.45 3.93
N LEU A 38 9.82 1.15 2.67
CA LEU A 38 8.83 0.94 1.61
C LEU A 38 8.05 -0.37 1.76
N LEU A 39 8.69 -1.47 2.17
CA LEU A 39 7.99 -2.72 2.52
C LEU A 39 6.96 -2.48 3.63
N PHE A 40 7.34 -1.74 4.66
CA PHE A 40 6.45 -1.42 5.76
C PHE A 40 5.32 -0.48 5.33
N ALA A 41 5.64 0.55 4.54
CA ALA A 41 4.64 1.45 3.96
C ALA A 41 3.65 0.72 3.05
N LEU A 42 4.09 -0.30 2.31
CA LEU A 42 3.20 -1.15 1.51
C LEU A 42 2.18 -1.89 2.39
N VAL A 43 2.61 -2.50 3.49
CA VAL A 43 1.70 -3.17 4.43
C VAL A 43 0.67 -2.18 4.99
N LEU A 44 1.12 -1.00 5.43
CA LEU A 44 0.22 0.04 5.94
C LEU A 44 -0.74 0.56 4.86
N SER A 45 -0.28 0.69 3.62
CA SER A 45 -1.13 1.10 2.49
C SER A 45 -2.26 0.10 2.22
N THR A 46 -2.05 -1.19 2.44
CA THR A 46 -3.10 -2.21 2.37
C THR A 46 -4.15 -1.99 3.47
N ILE A 47 -3.71 -1.68 4.70
CA ILE A 47 -4.64 -1.38 5.81
C ILE A 47 -5.44 -0.10 5.53
N ILE A 48 -4.79 0.92 4.98
CA ILE A 48 -5.47 2.15 4.52
C ILE A 48 -6.50 1.81 3.44
N SER A 49 -6.13 0.98 2.46
CA SER A 49 -7.02 0.53 1.38
C SER A 49 -8.28 -0.14 1.92
N ILE A 50 -8.14 -1.06 2.89
CA ILE A 50 -9.28 -1.70 3.59
C ILE A 50 -10.11 -0.65 4.33
N THR A 51 -9.46 0.28 5.03
CA THR A 51 -10.15 1.34 5.79
C THR A 51 -10.94 2.28 4.88
N ILE A 52 -10.48 2.51 3.65
CA ILE A 52 -11.21 3.26 2.63
C ILE A 52 -12.36 2.43 2.09
N ALA A 53 -12.12 1.18 1.69
CA ALA A 53 -13.13 0.28 1.16
C ALA A 53 -14.32 0.10 2.12
N LEU A 54 -14.05 -0.04 3.42
CA LEU A 54 -15.07 -0.17 4.46
C LEU A 54 -15.93 1.10 4.69
N GLN A 55 -15.62 2.22 4.05
CA GLN A 55 -16.48 3.41 4.06
C GLN A 55 -17.56 3.38 2.96
N ALA A 56 -17.60 2.34 2.15
CA ALA A 56 -18.70 2.14 1.21
C ALA A 56 -20.04 1.97 1.95
N ASP A 57 -21.12 2.39 1.30
CA ASP A 57 -22.47 2.18 1.81
C ASP A 57 -22.88 0.70 1.62
N ILE A 58 -22.48 -0.14 2.58
CA ILE A 58 -22.74 -1.58 2.54
C ILE A 58 -24.22 -1.85 2.87
N PRO A 59 -25.03 -2.41 1.93
CA PRO A 59 -26.43 -2.69 2.20
C PRO A 59 -26.57 -3.78 3.28
N ALA A 60 -27.47 -3.56 4.23
CA ALA A 60 -27.67 -4.44 5.40
C ALA A 60 -28.10 -5.89 5.05
N SER A 61 -28.62 -6.13 3.84
CA SER A 61 -28.98 -7.46 3.33
C SER A 61 -27.76 -8.28 2.86
N SER A 62 -26.59 -7.65 2.75
CA SER A 62 -25.37 -8.29 2.26
C SER A 62 -24.64 -9.02 3.39
N GLY A 63 -25.25 -10.09 3.91
CA GLY A 63 -24.67 -10.92 4.99
C GLY A 63 -23.24 -11.42 4.70
N HIS A 64 -22.80 -11.41 3.43
CA HIS A 64 -21.42 -11.69 2.99
C HIS A 64 -20.78 -10.55 2.17
N GLY A 65 -21.48 -9.44 1.87
CA GLY A 65 -20.96 -8.36 1.00
C GLY A 65 -19.87 -7.54 1.66
N GLY A 66 -19.97 -7.29 2.98
CA GLY A 66 -18.94 -6.59 3.76
C GLY A 66 -17.55 -7.25 3.73
N PHE A 67 -17.48 -8.57 3.49
CA PHE A 67 -16.20 -9.28 3.40
C PHE A 67 -15.42 -8.96 2.13
N VAL A 68 -16.10 -8.63 1.03
CA VAL A 68 -15.46 -8.28 -0.26
C VAL A 68 -14.55 -7.06 -0.09
N TYR A 69 -15.00 -6.08 0.71
CA TYR A 69 -14.27 -4.85 1.06
C TYR A 69 -12.99 -5.09 1.87
N ILE A 70 -12.82 -6.27 2.45
CA ILE A 70 -11.61 -6.67 3.16
C ILE A 70 -10.76 -7.58 2.26
N ILE A 71 -11.38 -8.59 1.66
CA ILE A 71 -10.69 -9.63 0.88
C ILE A 71 -10.03 -9.05 -0.36
N VAL A 72 -10.73 -8.22 -1.14
CA VAL A 72 -10.20 -7.70 -2.41
C VAL A 72 -8.97 -6.81 -2.17
N PRO A 73 -9.01 -5.79 -1.28
CA PRO A 73 -7.82 -5.01 -0.96
C PRO A 73 -6.69 -5.85 -0.35
N SER A 74 -7.01 -6.86 0.47
CA SER A 74 -5.99 -7.71 1.10
C SER A 74 -5.24 -8.56 0.08
N LEU A 75 -5.96 -9.26 -0.81
CA LEU A 75 -5.35 -10.09 -1.85
C LEU A 75 -4.52 -9.25 -2.82
N TRP A 76 -5.03 -8.08 -3.19
CA TRP A 76 -4.30 -7.12 -4.02
C TRP A 76 -3.03 -6.64 -3.33
N GLY A 77 -3.12 -6.26 -2.05
CA GLY A 77 -1.98 -5.84 -1.24
C GLY A 77 -0.90 -6.90 -1.10
N ILE A 78 -1.29 -8.17 -0.91
CA ILE A 78 -0.36 -9.31 -0.90
C ILE A 78 0.32 -9.44 -2.27
N GLY A 79 -0.44 -9.32 -3.36
CA GLY A 79 0.09 -9.35 -4.72
C GLY A 79 1.13 -8.27 -4.97
N ILE A 80 0.83 -7.01 -4.61
CA ILE A 80 1.77 -5.90 -4.72
C ILE A 80 3.00 -6.11 -3.85
N PHE A 81 2.84 -6.61 -2.63
CA PHE A 81 3.96 -6.91 -1.74
C PHE A 81 4.92 -7.93 -2.37
N ILE A 82 4.39 -9.03 -2.92
CA ILE A 82 5.19 -10.06 -3.61
C ILE A 82 5.88 -9.47 -4.85
N LEU A 83 5.15 -8.70 -5.67
CA LEU A 83 5.72 -8.04 -6.86
C LEU A 83 6.86 -7.08 -6.48
N TYR A 84 6.67 -6.30 -5.41
CA TYR A 84 7.70 -5.41 -4.91
C TYR A 84 8.93 -6.19 -4.46
N PHE A 85 8.75 -7.28 -3.70
CA PHE A 85 9.84 -8.13 -3.25
C PHE A 85 10.63 -8.73 -4.42
N ILE A 86 9.94 -9.26 -5.44
CA ILE A 86 10.59 -9.74 -6.67
C ILE A 86 11.34 -8.61 -7.37
N SER A 87 10.77 -7.40 -7.38
CA SER A 87 11.40 -6.24 -8.01
C SER A 87 12.67 -5.78 -7.32
N LEU A 88 12.78 -5.96 -6.00
CA LEU A 88 14.04 -5.71 -5.27
C LEU A 88 15.16 -6.64 -5.74
N LEU A 89 14.81 -7.88 -6.13
CA LEU A 89 15.76 -8.86 -6.64
C LEU A 89 16.17 -8.56 -8.09
N ALA A 90 15.21 -8.20 -8.94
CA ALA A 90 15.42 -7.98 -10.37
C ALA A 90 15.94 -6.56 -10.72
N LEU A 91 15.41 -5.53 -10.05
CA LEU A 91 15.59 -4.12 -10.39
C LEU A 91 15.86 -3.24 -9.15
N PRO A 92 16.92 -3.52 -8.36
CA PRO A 92 17.19 -2.79 -7.10
C PRO A 92 17.36 -1.28 -7.29
N LYS A 93 17.82 -0.83 -8.46
CA LYS A 93 17.98 0.59 -8.80
C LYS A 93 16.67 1.37 -8.84
N ARG A 94 15.53 0.68 -9.00
CA ARG A 94 14.18 1.28 -9.12
C ARG A 94 13.31 1.03 -7.89
N LYS A 95 13.88 0.51 -6.79
CA LYS A 95 13.14 0.14 -5.57
C LYS A 95 12.27 1.26 -5.00
N PHE A 96 12.70 2.52 -5.07
CA PHE A 96 11.88 3.63 -4.58
C PHE A 96 10.64 3.85 -5.44
N LEU A 97 10.84 4.01 -6.75
CA LEU A 97 9.77 4.24 -7.70
C LEU A 97 8.74 3.09 -7.68
N LEU A 98 9.21 1.85 -7.67
CA LEU A 98 8.35 0.67 -7.64
C LEU A 98 7.58 0.54 -6.33
N GLY A 99 8.20 0.89 -5.20
CA GLY A 99 7.52 0.92 -3.90
C GLY A 99 6.43 1.99 -3.86
N LEU A 100 6.74 3.20 -4.34
CA LEU A 100 5.77 4.30 -4.43
C LEU A 100 4.57 3.94 -5.31
N LEU A 101 4.82 3.38 -6.50
CA LEU A 101 3.76 2.91 -7.40
C LEU A 101 2.89 1.83 -6.74
N GLY A 102 3.50 0.90 -6.01
CA GLY A 102 2.77 -0.13 -5.27
C GLY A 102 1.87 0.45 -4.17
N ILE A 103 2.38 1.42 -3.40
CA ILE A 103 1.61 2.12 -2.36
C ILE A 103 0.41 2.85 -2.98
N MET A 104 0.64 3.59 -4.07
CA MET A 104 -0.43 4.31 -4.78
C MET A 104 -1.48 3.32 -5.31
N ALA A 105 -1.06 2.22 -5.92
CA ALA A 105 -1.96 1.21 -6.46
C ALA A 105 -2.82 0.55 -5.36
N ASN A 106 -2.25 0.26 -4.19
CA ASN A 106 -3.02 -0.22 -3.04
C ASN A 106 -4.11 0.75 -2.62
N VAL A 107 -3.78 2.04 -2.47
CA VAL A 107 -4.75 3.07 -2.09
C VAL A 107 -5.85 3.22 -3.17
N CYS A 108 -5.47 3.20 -4.45
CA CYS A 108 -6.43 3.25 -5.56
C CYS A 108 -7.43 2.09 -5.52
N VAL A 109 -7.00 0.87 -5.21
CA VAL A 109 -7.94 -0.26 -5.10
C VAL A 109 -8.98 -0.03 -4.00
N GLY A 110 -8.59 0.55 -2.87
CA GLY A 110 -9.54 0.88 -1.80
C GLY A 110 -10.60 1.88 -2.27
N LEU A 111 -10.18 2.90 -3.03
CA LEU A 111 -11.08 3.89 -3.63
C LEU A 111 -12.01 3.28 -4.68
N VAL A 112 -11.50 2.40 -5.54
CA VAL A 112 -12.28 1.71 -6.56
C VAL A 112 -13.34 0.84 -5.91
N VAL A 113 -12.95 0.01 -4.94
CA VAL A 113 -13.88 -0.89 -4.22
C VAL A 113 -14.90 -0.07 -3.41
N MET A 114 -14.52 1.08 -2.85
CA MET A 114 -15.48 1.98 -2.21
C MET A 114 -16.52 2.53 -3.20
N GLY A 115 -16.11 2.82 -4.44
CA GLY A 115 -16.95 3.44 -5.46
C GLY A 115 -17.79 2.47 -6.29
N THR A 116 -17.63 1.15 -6.17
CA THR A 116 -18.38 0.17 -6.98
C THR A 116 -19.84 -0.01 -6.58
N ASP A 117 -20.22 0.46 -5.39
CA ASP A 117 -21.59 0.31 -4.85
C ASP A 117 -22.40 1.62 -4.85
N ASN A 118 -21.87 2.67 -5.51
CA ASN A 118 -22.60 3.92 -5.82
C ASN A 118 -23.20 3.88 -7.24
#